data_AF-A8TTZ7-F1
#
_entry.id   AF-A8TTZ7-F1
#
_cell.length_a   1.000
_cell.length_b   1.000
_cell.length_c   1.000
_cell.angle_alpha   90.00
_cell.angle_beta   90.00
_cell.angle_gamma   90.00
#
_symmetry.space_group_name_H-M   'P 1'
#
loop_
_entity.id
_entity.type
_entity.pdbx_description
1 polymer ?
#
loop_
_entity_poly.entity_id
_entity_poly.type
_entity_poly.pdbx_seq_one_letter_code
_entity_poly.pdbx_strand_id
1 'polypeptide(L)'
;MVKDVSVSSPAPGLVRVTILSTLGDGSADAGLIATIRSAVSADKVRPLTDSVSVVSATVIPYAVAAELRVRSGPDPDLVRAEALAGASAYVADRHAIGAEVAVSGLLAALHQPGCRTVALLEPTTDLIVAEDEAPYCTGIDITVTVDDAR
;
A
#
# COMPACT_ATOMS: atom_id res chain seq x y z
N MET A 1 -4.47 7.53 14.59
CA MET A 1 -4.22 8.81 13.87
C MET A 1 -4.55 8.59 12.41
N VAL A 2 -4.82 9.65 11.65
CA VAL A 2 -5.16 9.54 10.22
C VAL A 2 -3.88 9.42 9.40
N LYS A 3 -3.80 8.42 8.53
CA LYS A 3 -2.68 8.22 7.59
C LYS A 3 -2.92 8.98 6.30
N ASP A 4 -4.12 8.83 5.75
CA ASP A 4 -4.52 9.41 4.48
C ASP A 4 -6.02 9.71 4.45
N VAL A 5 -6.43 10.69 3.65
CA VAL A 5 -7.84 11.08 3.45
C VAL A 5 -8.08 11.36 1.98
N SER A 6 -9.05 10.67 1.39
CA SER A 6 -9.54 10.93 0.04
C SER A 6 -10.95 11.52 0.09
N VAL A 7 -11.25 12.43 -0.82
CA VAL A 7 -12.59 13.03 -0.97
C VAL A 7 -13.06 12.83 -2.41
N SER A 8 -14.15 12.09 -2.57
CA SER A 8 -14.76 11.83 -3.89
C SER A 8 -16.24 12.24 -3.91
N SER A 9 -16.77 12.47 -5.10
CA SER A 9 -18.16 12.89 -5.31
C SER A 9 -18.90 11.86 -6.17
N PRO A 10 -19.35 10.73 -5.59
CA PRO A 10 -19.92 9.61 -6.34
C PRO A 10 -21.24 9.97 -7.06
N ALA A 11 -21.95 10.99 -6.59
CA ALA A 11 -23.13 11.54 -7.27
C ALA A 11 -23.28 13.04 -6.99
N PRO A 12 -24.07 13.78 -7.80
CA PRO A 12 -24.37 15.18 -7.52
C PRO A 12 -24.98 15.36 -6.13
N GLY A 13 -24.41 16.24 -5.32
CA GLY A 13 -24.86 16.49 -3.95
C GLY A 13 -24.41 15.44 -2.92
N LEU A 14 -23.55 14.47 -3.28
CA LEU A 14 -22.94 13.53 -2.36
C LEU A 14 -21.43 13.71 -2.30
N VAL A 15 -20.91 13.98 -1.10
CA VAL A 15 -19.48 14.03 -0.81
C VAL A 15 -19.13 12.81 0.02
N ARG A 16 -18.17 12.00 -0.42
CA ARG A 16 -17.61 10.87 0.33
C ARG A 16 -16.21 11.22 0.79
N VAL A 17 -15.97 11.08 2.09
CA VAL A 17 -14.67 11.23 2.72
C VAL A 17 -14.23 9.84 3.16
N THR A 18 -13.20 9.31 2.49
CA THR A 18 -12.60 8.02 2.81
C THR A 18 -11.39 8.25 3.70
N ILE A 19 -11.32 7.53 4.82
CA ILE A 19 -10.24 7.67 5.80
C ILE A 19 -9.41 6.39 5.84
N LEU A 20 -8.09 6.55 5.76
CA LEU A 20 -7.12 5.50 6.06
C LEU A 20 -6.48 5.77 7.42
N SER A 21 -6.52 4.79 8.30
CA SER A 21 -5.88 4.83 9.61
C SER A 21 -4.38 4.55 9.50
N THR A 22 -3.62 5.04 10.48
CA THR A 22 -2.22 4.65 10.70
C THR A 22 -2.08 3.35 11.50
N LEU A 23 -3.17 2.86 12.09
CA LEU A 23 -3.17 1.70 12.97
C LEU A 23 -3.53 0.44 12.18
N GLY A 24 -2.84 -0.67 12.48
CA GLY A 24 -3.14 -1.99 11.93
C GLY A 24 -3.00 -2.05 10.41
N ASP A 25 -4.05 -2.50 9.75
CA ASP A 25 -4.17 -2.66 8.31
C ASP A 25 -4.57 -1.38 7.55
N GLY A 26 -4.88 -0.32 8.31
CA GLY A 26 -5.38 0.95 7.78
C GLY A 26 -6.89 1.15 7.94
N SER A 27 -7.62 0.18 8.49
CA SER A 27 -9.03 0.37 8.81
C SER A 27 -9.25 1.46 9.89
N ALA A 28 -10.16 2.39 9.62
CA ALA A 28 -10.53 3.43 10.57
C ALA A 28 -11.58 2.92 11.55
N ASP A 29 -11.34 3.10 12.85
CA ASP A 29 -12.29 2.71 13.88
C ASP A 29 -13.50 3.67 13.96
N ALA A 30 -14.58 3.20 14.59
CA ALA A 30 -15.80 3.99 14.71
C ALA A 30 -15.57 5.32 15.48
N GLY A 31 -14.60 5.35 16.41
CA GLY A 31 -14.24 6.54 17.17
C GLY A 31 -13.60 7.63 16.32
N LEU A 32 -12.64 7.27 15.46
CA LEU A 32 -11.99 8.17 14.51
C LEU A 32 -13.00 8.69 13.48
N ILE A 33 -13.84 7.81 12.93
CA ILE A 33 -14.90 8.18 11.99
C ILE A 33 -15.86 9.18 12.64
N ALA A 34 -16.29 8.93 13.88
CA ALA A 34 -17.19 9.83 14.60
C ALA A 34 -16.55 11.21 14.88
N THR A 35 -15.27 11.22 15.23
CA THR A 35 -14.50 12.45 15.48
C THR A 35 -14.40 13.30 14.22
N ILE A 36 -14.05 12.69 13.08
CA ILE A 36 -13.93 13.39 11.80
C ILE A 36 -15.30 13.85 11.31
N ARG A 37 -16.33 13.00 11.41
CA ARG A 37 -17.71 13.39 11.07
C ARG A 37 -18.18 14.59 11.88
N SER A 38 -17.85 14.64 13.18
CA SER A 38 -18.19 15.78 14.04
C SER A 38 -17.43 17.03 13.63
N ALA A 39 -16.13 16.94 13.31
CA ALA A 39 -15.34 18.07 12.84
C ALA A 39 -15.86 18.64 11.51
N VAL A 40 -16.14 17.77 10.53
CA VAL A 40 -16.65 18.17 9.21
C VAL A 40 -18.08 18.75 9.30
N SER A 41 -18.86 18.30 10.29
CA SER A 41 -20.19 18.85 10.56
C SER A 41 -20.13 20.19 11.31
N ALA A 42 -19.12 20.40 12.16
CA ALA A 42 -18.94 21.63 12.95
C ALA A 42 -18.38 22.79 12.11
N ASP A 43 -17.48 22.52 11.16
CA ASP A 43 -16.90 23.54 10.27
C ASP A 43 -17.85 23.98 9.14
N LYS A 44 -18.87 23.18 8.81
CA LYS A 44 -19.90 23.56 7.83
C LYS A 44 -21.01 24.38 8.48
N VAL A 45 -20.72 25.67 8.60
CA VAL A 45 -21.74 26.73 8.55
C VAL A 45 -22.48 26.61 7.21
N ARG A 46 -23.56 25.80 7.19
CA ARG A 46 -24.59 25.61 6.14
C ARG A 46 -24.18 24.88 4.84
N PRO A 47 -24.15 23.53 4.80
CA PRO A 47 -24.33 22.82 3.54
C PRO A 47 -25.82 22.82 3.19
N LEU A 48 -26.25 23.73 2.30
CA LEU A 48 -27.65 23.78 1.88
C LEU A 48 -28.01 22.72 0.81
N THR A 49 -27.04 21.94 0.32
CA THR A 49 -27.27 20.99 -0.80
C THR A 49 -26.43 19.70 -0.82
N ASP A 50 -25.34 19.59 -0.05
CA ASP A 50 -24.44 18.43 -0.16
C ASP A 50 -24.45 17.54 1.10
N SER A 51 -24.79 16.27 0.94
CA SER A 51 -24.74 15.25 1.98
C SER A 51 -23.34 14.65 2.08
N VAL A 52 -22.67 14.82 3.23
CA VAL A 52 -21.33 14.30 3.48
C VAL A 52 -21.40 12.94 4.17
N SER A 53 -20.77 11.93 3.58
CA SER A 53 -20.56 10.61 4.15
C SER A 53 -19.09 10.43 4.50
N VAL A 54 -18.81 9.89 5.68
CA VAL A 54 -17.45 9.60 6.15
C VAL A 54 -17.35 8.09 6.32
N VAL A 55 -16.42 7.45 5.61
CA VAL A 55 -16.25 5.99 5.56
C VAL A 55 -14.78 5.61 5.75
N SER A 56 -14.53 4.40 6.26
CA SER A 56 -13.18 3.82 6.24
C SER A 56 -12.82 3.40 4.82
N ALA A 57 -11.54 3.51 4.45
CA ALA A 57 -11.01 2.85 3.27
C ALA A 57 -11.23 1.34 3.37
N THR A 58 -11.57 0.72 2.24
CA THR A 58 -11.59 -0.73 2.11
C THR A 58 -10.16 -1.22 1.92
N VAL A 59 -9.69 -2.07 2.83
CA VAL A 59 -8.32 -2.58 2.78
C VAL A 59 -8.26 -3.79 1.86
N ILE A 60 -7.39 -3.72 0.85
CA ILE A 60 -7.14 -4.81 -0.10
C ILE A 60 -5.83 -5.52 0.28
N PRO A 61 -5.89 -6.66 0.97
CA PRO A 61 -4.69 -7.39 1.38
C PRO A 61 -4.02 -8.04 0.18
N TYR A 62 -2.69 -7.95 0.13
CA TYR A 62 -1.86 -8.68 -0.82
C TYR A 62 -0.55 -9.13 -0.16
N ALA A 63 0.14 -10.06 -0.80
CA ALA A 63 1.46 -10.54 -0.38
C ALA A 63 2.48 -10.28 -1.49
N VAL A 64 3.75 -10.16 -1.11
CA VAL A 64 4.87 -10.04 -2.05
C VAL A 64 5.76 -11.26 -1.86
N ALA A 65 5.92 -12.06 -2.91
CA ALA A 65 6.80 -13.23 -2.91
C ALA A 65 7.81 -13.11 -4.05
N ALA A 66 9.10 -13.21 -3.75
CA ALA A 66 10.16 -13.07 -4.75
C ALA A 66 11.34 -14.02 -4.53
N GLU A 67 11.94 -14.46 -5.64
CA GLU A 67 13.19 -15.19 -5.67
C GLU A 67 14.29 -14.33 -6.29
N LEU A 68 15.36 -14.08 -5.54
CA LEU A 68 16.52 -13.33 -5.97
C LEU A 68 17.66 -14.28 -6.29
N ARG A 69 18.20 -14.16 -7.49
CA ARG A 69 19.41 -14.88 -7.90
C ARG A 69 20.61 -13.98 -7.72
N VAL A 70 21.53 -14.37 -6.86
CA VAL A 70 22.77 -13.64 -6.61
C VAL A 70 23.96 -14.36 -7.23
N ARG A 71 24.99 -13.59 -7.58
CA ARG A 71 26.29 -14.15 -8.02
C ARG A 71 27.08 -14.62 -6.80
N SER A 72 27.93 -15.62 -6.98
CA SER A 72 28.92 -16.02 -5.97
C SER A 72 29.84 -14.82 -5.67
N GLY A 73 29.83 -14.32 -4.42
CA GLY A 73 30.63 -13.16 -4.00
C GLY A 73 29.97 -12.31 -2.91
N PRO A 74 28.88 -11.59 -3.20
CA PRO A 74 28.08 -10.89 -2.19
C PRO A 74 27.47 -11.86 -1.18
N ASP A 75 27.34 -11.41 0.07
CA ASP A 75 26.64 -12.14 1.12
C ASP A 75 25.14 -12.22 0.77
N PRO A 76 24.58 -13.42 0.54
CA PRO A 76 23.18 -13.58 0.17
C PRO A 76 22.23 -13.03 1.23
N ASP A 77 22.61 -13.07 2.52
CA ASP A 77 21.78 -12.55 3.61
C ASP A 77 21.74 -11.01 3.59
N LEU A 78 22.85 -10.37 3.23
CA LEU A 78 22.90 -8.91 3.06
C LEU A 78 22.01 -8.47 1.91
N VAL A 79 22.11 -9.14 0.75
CA VAL A 79 21.27 -8.82 -0.42
C VAL A 79 19.79 -9.04 -0.09
N ARG A 80 19.46 -10.11 0.64
CA ARG A 80 18.09 -10.36 1.11
C ARG A 80 17.59 -9.22 2.00
N ALA A 81 18.40 -8.77 2.95
CA ALA A 81 18.04 -7.70 3.88
C ALA A 81 17.81 -6.37 3.17
N GLU A 82 18.68 -6.01 2.22
CA GLU A 82 18.52 -4.80 1.40
C GLU A 82 17.27 -4.88 0.52
N ALA A 83 17.02 -6.03 -0.11
CA ALA A 83 15.84 -6.22 -0.95
C ALA A 83 14.54 -6.15 -0.13
N LEU A 84 14.56 -6.72 1.07
CA LEU A 84 13.45 -6.64 2.01
C LEU A 84 13.21 -5.19 2.45
N ALA A 85 14.26 -4.43 2.74
CA ALA A 85 14.14 -3.03 3.11
C ALA A 85 13.58 -2.18 1.96
N GLY A 86 14.06 -2.39 0.73
CA GLY A 86 13.57 -1.72 -0.47
C GLY A 86 12.10 -2.04 -0.76
N ALA A 87 11.73 -3.32 -0.74
CA ALA A 87 10.35 -3.75 -0.90
C ALA A 87 9.44 -3.20 0.21
N SER A 88 9.89 -3.23 1.47
CA SER A 88 9.15 -2.68 2.61
C SER A 88 8.89 -1.19 2.46
N ALA A 89 9.90 -0.42 2.02
CA ALA A 89 9.74 1.01 1.76
C ALA A 89 8.74 1.27 0.62
N TYR A 90 8.81 0.48 -0.46
CA TYR A 90 7.87 0.59 -1.58
C TYR A 90 6.44 0.29 -1.16
N VAL A 91 6.18 -0.84 -0.47
CA VAL A 91 4.81 -1.17 -0.07
C VAL A 91 4.24 -0.19 0.96
N ALA A 92 5.10 0.40 1.82
CA ALA A 92 4.69 1.42 2.78
C ALA A 92 4.28 2.72 2.09
N ASP A 93 5.02 3.14 1.06
CA ASP A 93 4.71 4.28 0.19
C ASP A 93 3.40 4.06 -0.58
N ARG A 94 3.16 2.83 -1.06
CA ARG A 94 1.93 2.46 -1.79
C ARG A 94 0.72 2.20 -0.91
N HIS A 95 0.85 2.15 0.41
CA HIS A 95 -0.29 2.00 1.32
C HIS A 95 -1.00 3.35 1.52
N ALA A 96 -1.68 3.81 0.46
CA ALA A 96 -2.47 5.03 0.39
C ALA A 96 -3.79 4.77 -0.37
N ILE A 97 -4.78 5.65 -0.22
CA ILE A 97 -6.10 5.46 -0.83
C ILE A 97 -5.99 5.68 -2.35
N GLY A 98 -6.52 4.75 -3.15
CA GLY A 98 -6.46 4.82 -4.61
C GLY A 98 -5.06 4.55 -5.19
N ALA A 99 -4.11 4.11 -4.36
CA ALA A 99 -2.75 3.85 -4.80
C ALA A 99 -2.63 2.52 -5.56
N GLU A 100 -1.92 2.56 -6.68
CA GLU A 100 -1.61 1.38 -7.47
C GLU A 100 -0.30 0.73 -7.00
N VAL A 101 -0.31 -0.61 -6.85
CA VAL A 101 0.90 -1.41 -6.62
C VAL A 101 1.33 -2.03 -7.94
N ALA A 102 2.27 -1.39 -8.62
CA ALA A 102 2.78 -1.86 -9.90
C ALA A 102 3.85 -2.94 -9.71
N VAL A 103 3.75 -4.03 -10.48
CA VAL A 103 4.74 -5.11 -10.56
C VAL A 103 6.11 -4.56 -10.96
N SER A 104 6.14 -3.60 -11.88
CA SER A 104 7.38 -2.93 -12.29
C SER A 104 8.06 -2.18 -11.14
N GLY A 105 7.27 -1.53 -10.27
CA GLY A 105 7.77 -0.85 -9.08
C GLY A 105 8.30 -1.82 -8.03
N LEU A 106 7.61 -2.93 -7.79
CA LEU A 106 8.08 -4.01 -6.91
C LEU A 106 9.38 -4.63 -7.42
N LEU A 107 9.45 -4.94 -8.71
CA LEU A 107 10.68 -5.47 -9.33
C LEU A 107 11.85 -4.50 -9.16
N ALA A 108 11.63 -3.20 -9.36
CA ALA A 108 12.66 -2.18 -9.15
C ALA A 108 13.10 -2.11 -7.68
N ALA A 109 12.17 -2.19 -6.74
CA ALA A 109 12.46 -2.16 -5.30
C ALA A 109 13.22 -3.41 -4.82
N LEU A 110 12.94 -4.58 -5.41
CA LEU A 110 13.61 -5.84 -5.12
C LEU A 110 14.99 -5.96 -5.78
N HIS A 111 15.25 -5.19 -6.84
CA HIS A 111 16.50 -5.26 -7.61
C HIS A 111 17.63 -4.46 -6.93
N GLN A 112 18.27 -5.06 -5.94
CA GLN A 112 19.37 -4.47 -5.18
C GLN A 112 20.75 -4.80 -5.77
N PRO A 113 21.79 -4.00 -5.46
CA PRO A 113 23.17 -4.29 -5.86
C PRO A 113 23.60 -5.71 -5.45
N GLY A 114 24.15 -6.48 -6.40
CA GLY A 114 24.55 -7.87 -6.17
C GLY A 114 23.50 -8.91 -6.57
N CYS A 115 22.25 -8.49 -6.81
CA CYS A 115 21.24 -9.32 -7.46
C CYS A 115 21.48 -9.35 -8.98
N ARG A 116 21.45 -10.55 -9.57
CA ARG A 116 21.53 -10.76 -11.02
C ARG A 116 20.16 -10.73 -11.66
N THR A 117 19.20 -11.41 -11.04
CA THR A 117 17.84 -11.56 -11.57
C THR A 117 16.87 -11.67 -10.42
N VAL A 118 15.74 -10.99 -10.55
CA VAL A 118 14.61 -11.07 -9.61
C VAL A 118 13.48 -11.78 -10.35
N ALA A 119 12.97 -12.86 -9.77
CA ALA A 119 11.74 -13.51 -10.19
C ALA A 119 10.65 -13.16 -9.17
N LEU A 120 9.71 -12.29 -9.55
CA LEU A 120 8.54 -12.00 -8.73
C LEU A 120 7.54 -13.14 -8.92
N LEU A 121 7.18 -13.81 -7.82
CA LEU A 121 6.18 -14.87 -7.79
C LEU A 121 4.79 -14.28 -7.53
N GLU A 122 4.70 -13.33 -6.61
CA GLU A 122 3.46 -12.61 -6.28
C GLU A 122 3.76 -11.14 -5.94
N PRO A 123 2.89 -10.19 -6.36
CA PRO A 123 1.79 -10.33 -7.31
C PRO A 123 2.28 -10.49 -8.77
N THR A 124 1.57 -11.26 -9.59
CA THR A 124 1.92 -11.46 -11.03
C THR A 124 1.41 -10.35 -11.95
N THR A 125 0.50 -9.52 -11.47
CA THR A 125 -0.13 -8.42 -12.19
C THR A 125 -0.24 -7.19 -11.30
N ASP A 126 -0.32 -6.02 -11.91
CA ASP A 126 -0.50 -4.76 -11.17
C ASP A 126 -1.78 -4.81 -10.34
N LEU A 127 -1.69 -4.40 -9.08
CA LEU A 127 -2.83 -4.29 -8.19
C LEU A 127 -3.39 -2.87 -8.29
N ILE A 128 -4.48 -2.76 -9.04
CA ILE A 128 -5.24 -1.52 -9.20
C ILE A 128 -6.40 -1.58 -8.22
N VAL A 129 -6.50 -0.57 -7.34
CA VAL A 129 -7.56 -0.45 -6.34
C VAL A 129 -8.51 0.70 -6.70
N ALA A 130 -9.74 0.67 -6.20
CA ALA A 130 -10.70 1.75 -6.36
C ALA A 130 -10.32 3.02 -5.55
N GLU A 131 -10.98 4.15 -5.84
CA GLU A 131 -10.76 5.44 -5.17
C GLU A 131 -11.10 5.44 -3.67
N ASP A 132 -11.81 4.43 -3.17
CA ASP A 132 -12.13 4.21 -1.76
C ASP A 132 -11.44 2.96 -1.16
N GLU A 133 -10.51 2.37 -1.91
CA GLU A 133 -9.72 1.22 -1.49
C GLU A 133 -8.25 1.61 -1.24
N ALA A 134 -7.58 0.86 -0.38
CA ALA A 134 -6.15 1.03 -0.11
C ALA A 134 -5.46 -0.35 -0.07
N PRO A 135 -4.34 -0.54 -0.80
CA PRO A 135 -3.65 -1.82 -0.81
C PRO A 135 -2.83 -1.99 0.47
N TYR A 136 -2.90 -3.15 1.10
CA TYR A 136 -2.16 -3.47 2.32
C TYR A 136 -1.30 -4.72 2.15
N CYS A 137 0.01 -4.55 2.31
CA CYS A 137 0.94 -5.66 2.25
C CYS A 137 0.90 -6.46 3.56
N THR A 138 0.45 -7.71 3.48
CA THR A 138 0.34 -8.63 4.62
C THR A 138 1.66 -9.30 4.97
N GLY A 139 2.58 -9.40 4.02
CA GLY A 139 3.87 -10.04 4.19
C GLY A 139 4.74 -9.93 2.94
N ILE A 140 6.05 -9.99 3.15
CA ILE A 140 7.07 -10.00 2.10
C ILE A 140 7.97 -11.21 2.32
N ASP A 141 7.88 -12.18 1.42
CA ASP A 141 8.67 -13.40 1.41
C ASP A 141 9.73 -13.34 0.32
N ILE A 142 10.99 -13.25 0.75
CA ILE A 142 12.14 -13.17 -0.14
C ILE A 142 13.05 -14.36 0.08
N THR A 143 13.22 -15.14 -0.99
CA THR A 143 14.17 -16.26 -1.08
C THR A 143 15.36 -15.87 -1.94
N VAL A 144 16.57 -16.22 -1.51
CA VAL A 144 17.80 -15.95 -2.27
C VAL A 144 18.43 -17.28 -2.69
N THR A 145 18.75 -17.40 -3.98
CA THR A 145 19.45 -18.54 -4.56
C THR A 145 20.78 -18.08 -5.17
N VAL A 146 21.85 -18.82 -4.88
CA VAL A 146 23.17 -18.55 -5.47
C VAL A 146 23.24 -19.26 -6.82
N ASP A 147 23.36 -18.50 -7.88
CA ASP A 147 23.48 -19.03 -9.24
C ASP A 147 24.97 -19.25 -9.55
N ASP A 148 25.48 -20.43 -9.20
CA ASP A 148 26.80 -20.91 -9.60
C ASP A 148 26.79 -21.29 -11.09
N ALA A 149 26.69 -20.28 -11.94
CA ALA A 149 26.88 -20.45 -13.38
C ALA A 149 28.35 -20.81 -13.65
N ARG A 150 28.61 -22.10 -13.85
CA ARG A 150 29.85 -22.70 -14.34
C ARG A 150 30.34 -22.06 -15.64
#